data_AF-A0A7S1A3J9-F1
#
_entry.id   AF-A0A7S1A3J9-F1
#
_cell.length_a   1.000
_cell.length_b   1.000
_cell.length_c   1.000
_cell.angle_alpha   90.00
_cell.angle_beta   90.00
_cell.angle_gamma   90.00
#
_symmetry.space_group_name_H-M   'P 1'
#
loop_
_entity.id
_entity.type
_entity.pdbx_description
1 polymer ?
#
loop_
_entity_poly.entity_id
_entity_poly.type
_entity_poly.pdbx_seq_one_letter_code
_entity_poly.pdbx_strand_id
1 'polypeptide(L)'
;QVSLAEIFVASATSWTMATRLVLDVNRSPEVFICGVSALAIKEADEPLVPVAELMGSQFRNVVPYTVDHPNRRLIFVEVSSLEELAAEAFLDRGIRKLATDRGYALPLDVGLEYAKGATVLRQARFVFVWNTGRCGSTLVHRALSAAGACSLSEPHWFDQFYAPWDAEPGWKWPDASDIFFTCLVLDCVKQQGWRDSKVFVLNPKGVAAVAFPAVERAFPADAFDVLHIQMYRNAVDVLESFGSIKFGDTQPPPRTEDLRASHVPALQER
;
A
#
# COMPACT_ATOMS: atom_id res chain seq x y z
N GLN A 1 -32.01 -0.94 6.72
CA GLN A 1 -31.56 -2.16 6.02
C GLN A 1 -31.59 -1.86 4.53
N VAL A 2 -30.45 -1.47 3.95
CA VAL A 2 -30.32 -1.34 2.50
C VAL A 2 -29.91 -2.71 1.98
N SER A 3 -30.72 -3.28 1.09
CA SER A 3 -30.49 -4.58 0.50
C SER A 3 -29.26 -4.54 -0.41
N LEU A 4 -28.24 -5.36 -0.10
CA LEU A 4 -27.05 -5.58 -0.95
C LEU A 4 -27.38 -6.20 -2.32
N ALA A 5 -28.65 -6.48 -2.62
CA ALA A 5 -29.07 -7.15 -3.85
C ALA A 5 -29.34 -6.21 -5.04
N GLU A 6 -29.27 -4.88 -4.89
CA GLU A 6 -29.51 -3.92 -5.98
C GLU A 6 -28.24 -3.22 -6.51
N ILE A 7 -27.06 -3.83 -6.33
CA ILE A 7 -25.80 -3.30 -6.85
C ILE A 7 -25.51 -3.89 -8.24
N PHE A 8 -25.91 -3.11 -9.25
CA PHE A 8 -25.34 -2.95 -10.60
C PHE A 8 -25.26 -4.19 -11.51
N VAL A 9 -26.26 -4.30 -12.39
CA VAL A 9 -26.07 -4.80 -13.78
C VAL A 9 -26.04 -3.58 -14.69
N ALA A 10 -24.91 -2.87 -14.74
CA ALA A 10 -24.69 -1.80 -15.72
C ALA A 10 -24.10 -2.40 -17.00
N SER A 11 -24.67 -2.02 -18.14
CA SER A 11 -24.29 -2.50 -19.47
C SER A 11 -22.86 -2.06 -19.81
N ALA A 12 -21.93 -3.01 -19.79
CA ALA A 12 -20.55 -2.87 -20.20
C ALA A 12 -20.45 -2.68 -21.72
N THR A 13 -20.33 -1.44 -22.22
CA THR A 13 -19.76 -1.15 -23.56
C THR A 13 -19.35 0.33 -23.70
N SER A 14 -18.48 0.81 -22.82
CA SER A 14 -17.55 1.89 -23.19
C SER A 14 -16.17 1.47 -22.74
N TRP A 15 -15.17 1.69 -23.59
CA TRP A 15 -13.88 1.03 -23.52
C TRP A 15 -13.08 1.48 -22.29
N THR A 16 -13.01 0.59 -21.31
CA THR A 16 -12.28 0.68 -20.04
C THR A 16 -10.81 0.30 -20.23
N MET A 17 -10.05 1.18 -20.90
CA MET A 17 -8.69 0.87 -21.34
C MET A 17 -7.61 1.42 -20.40
N ALA A 18 -6.49 0.70 -20.33
CA ALA A 18 -5.22 1.15 -19.79
C ALA A 18 -4.24 1.47 -20.93
N THR A 19 -3.48 2.55 -20.76
CA THR A 19 -2.39 2.94 -21.66
C THR A 19 -1.11 2.24 -21.23
N ARG A 20 -0.38 1.66 -22.17
CA ARG A 20 0.92 1.05 -21.87
C ARG A 20 2.00 2.12 -21.70
N LEU A 21 2.89 1.89 -20.74
CA LEU A 21 3.98 2.79 -20.37
C LEU A 21 5.32 2.07 -20.55
N VAL A 22 6.33 2.82 -20.96
CA VAL A 22 7.74 2.44 -20.81
C VAL A 22 8.25 3.08 -19.53
N LEU A 23 8.79 2.25 -18.64
CA LEU A 23 9.34 2.68 -17.36
C LEU A 23 10.86 2.74 -17.43
N ASP A 24 11.42 3.86 -17.02
CA ASP A 24 12.83 3.96 -16.67
C ASP A 24 12.95 3.87 -15.15
N VAL A 25 13.33 2.67 -14.69
CA VAL A 25 13.40 2.33 -13.28
C VAL A 25 14.76 2.73 -12.74
N ASN A 26 14.80 3.76 -11.89
CA ASN A 26 16.01 4.07 -11.14
C ASN A 26 16.20 3.02 -10.04
N ARG A 27 17.17 2.13 -10.25
CA ARG A 27 17.53 1.04 -9.32
C ARG A 27 18.57 1.44 -8.27
N SER A 28 18.95 2.72 -8.16
CA SER A 28 19.97 3.15 -7.22
C SER A 28 19.55 2.84 -5.77
N PRO A 29 20.39 2.12 -4.99
CA PRO A 29 20.13 1.84 -3.59
C PRO A 29 20.23 3.11 -2.71
N GLU A 30 20.78 4.20 -3.23
CA GLU A 30 21.03 5.45 -2.50
C GLU A 30 19.81 6.38 -2.45
N VAL A 31 18.74 6.08 -3.19
CA VAL A 31 17.51 6.89 -3.19
C VAL A 31 16.71 6.61 -1.91
N PHE A 32 17.16 7.24 -0.81
CA PHE A 32 16.45 7.38 0.46
C PHE A 32 15.37 8.46 0.35
N ILE A 33 14.45 8.30 -0.58
CA ILE A 33 13.28 9.16 -0.68
C ILE A 33 12.07 8.29 -0.39
N CYS A 34 11.08 8.85 0.31
CA CYS A 34 9.82 8.24 0.72
C CYS A 34 8.97 7.73 -0.48
N GLY A 35 9.52 6.82 -1.29
CA GLY A 35 8.92 6.20 -2.45
C GLY A 35 8.72 7.07 -3.70
N VAL A 36 8.70 8.41 -3.58
CA VAL A 36 8.11 9.29 -4.62
C VAL A 36 8.94 9.49 -5.91
N SER A 37 10.20 9.02 -6.01
CA SER A 37 11.10 9.45 -7.11
C SER A 37 11.85 8.32 -7.83
N ALA A 38 11.39 7.08 -7.75
CA ALA A 38 12.14 5.94 -8.30
C ALA A 38 11.82 5.56 -9.76
N LEU A 39 10.73 6.06 -10.35
CA LEU A 39 10.34 5.72 -11.72
C LEU A 39 10.21 6.98 -12.58
N ALA A 40 11.00 7.07 -13.64
CA ALA A 40 10.67 7.95 -14.75
C ALA A 40 9.70 7.21 -15.68
N ILE A 41 8.61 7.88 -16.04
CA ILE A 41 7.53 7.30 -16.85
C ILE A 41 7.56 7.97 -18.22
N LYS A 42 7.60 7.17 -19.28
CA LYS A 42 7.39 7.62 -20.65
C LYS A 42 6.21 6.86 -21.24
N GLU A 43 5.27 7.59 -21.84
CA GLU A 43 4.17 6.96 -22.54
C GLU A 43 4.69 6.21 -23.77
N ALA A 44 4.19 4.98 -23.95
CA ALA A 44 4.48 4.16 -25.10
C ALA A 44 3.42 4.40 -26.17
N ASP A 45 3.81 4.44 -27.44
CA ASP A 45 2.86 4.42 -28.57
C ASP A 45 2.47 2.97 -28.87
N GLU A 46 1.81 2.33 -27.90
CA GLU A 46 1.45 0.92 -27.91
C GLU A 46 -0.07 0.73 -27.77
N PRO A 47 -0.62 -0.42 -28.23
CA PRO A 47 -2.04 -0.69 -28.11
C PRO A 47 -2.54 -0.59 -26.67
N LEU A 48 -3.74 -0.02 -26.53
CA LEU A 48 -4.47 0.04 -25.28
C LEU A 48 -4.84 -1.37 -24.79
N VAL A 49 -4.77 -1.59 -23.48
CA VAL A 49 -5.08 -2.87 -22.82
C VAL A 49 -6.40 -2.73 -22.04
N PRO A 50 -7.45 -3.52 -22.32
CA PRO A 50 -8.67 -3.50 -21.51
C PRO A 50 -8.37 -3.81 -20.04
N VAL A 51 -9.03 -3.10 -19.10
CA VAL A 51 -8.82 -3.30 -17.65
C VAL A 51 -9.08 -4.74 -17.22
N ALA A 52 -10.04 -5.42 -17.84
CA ALA A 52 -10.33 -6.83 -17.56
C ALA A 52 -9.18 -7.75 -17.98
N GLU A 53 -8.52 -7.43 -19.10
CA GLU A 53 -7.31 -8.14 -19.55
C GLU A 53 -6.14 -7.81 -18.62
N LEU A 54 -5.93 -6.51 -18.31
CA LEU A 54 -4.90 -6.05 -17.38
C LEU A 54 -5.02 -6.73 -16.01
N MET A 55 -6.23 -6.98 -15.52
CA MET A 55 -6.47 -7.68 -14.24
C MET A 55 -6.42 -9.21 -14.35
N GLY A 56 -6.39 -9.76 -15.57
CA GLY A 56 -6.39 -11.19 -15.84
C GLY A 56 -5.02 -11.88 -15.71
N SER A 57 -5.01 -13.18 -15.94
CA SER A 57 -3.83 -14.06 -15.79
C SER A 57 -2.70 -13.78 -16.79
N GLN A 58 -3.02 -13.22 -17.95
CA GLN A 58 -2.01 -12.79 -18.94
C GLN A 58 -1.08 -11.72 -18.38
N PHE A 59 -1.60 -10.82 -17.53
CA PHE A 59 -0.85 -9.76 -16.87
C PHE A 59 -0.65 -10.08 -15.38
N ARG A 60 -0.47 -11.36 -15.03
CA ARG A 60 -0.35 -11.80 -13.63
C ARG A 60 0.75 -11.03 -12.89
N ASN A 61 1.86 -10.74 -13.54
CA ASN A 61 3.01 -10.06 -12.94
C ASN A 61 2.88 -8.54 -12.89
N VAL A 62 1.73 -7.99 -13.25
CA VAL A 62 1.46 -6.54 -13.20
C VAL A 62 0.76 -6.21 -11.88
N VAL A 63 1.35 -5.31 -11.08
CA VAL A 63 0.85 -4.93 -9.75
C VAL A 63 0.60 -3.42 -9.66
N PRO A 64 -0.39 -2.96 -8.86
CA PRO A 64 -0.52 -1.55 -8.52
C PRO A 64 0.75 -1.02 -7.86
N TYR A 65 1.20 0.17 -8.27
CA TYR A 65 2.40 0.79 -7.70
C TYR A 65 2.12 2.14 -7.08
N THR A 66 1.60 3.11 -7.86
CA THR A 66 1.44 4.50 -7.41
C THR A 66 0.22 5.16 -8.04
N VAL A 67 -0.24 6.24 -7.42
CA VAL A 67 -1.30 7.11 -7.90
C VAL A 67 -0.67 8.36 -8.52
N ASP A 68 -0.88 8.58 -9.81
CA ASP A 68 -0.55 9.82 -10.49
C ASP A 68 -1.78 10.74 -10.43
N HIS A 69 -1.93 11.43 -9.30
CA HIS A 69 -3.10 12.27 -9.03
C HIS A 69 -3.27 13.44 -10.02
N PRO A 70 -2.22 14.20 -10.39
CA PRO A 70 -2.38 15.29 -11.37
C PRO A 70 -3.00 14.82 -12.68
N ASN A 71 -2.65 13.60 -13.13
CA ASN A 71 -3.19 13.01 -14.36
C ASN A 71 -4.37 12.04 -14.12
N ARG A 72 -4.90 12.00 -12.90
CA ARG A 72 -6.03 11.15 -12.47
C ARG A 72 -5.92 9.68 -12.91
N ARG A 73 -4.76 9.06 -12.72
CA ARG A 73 -4.52 7.67 -13.13
C ARG A 73 -3.76 6.86 -12.09
N LEU A 74 -3.96 5.56 -12.11
CA LEU A 74 -3.18 4.57 -11.39
C LEU A 74 -2.06 4.05 -12.27
N ILE A 75 -0.89 3.92 -11.69
CA ILE A 75 0.27 3.35 -12.35
C ILE A 75 0.46 1.92 -11.84
N PHE A 76 0.47 0.99 -12.78
CA PHE A 76 0.83 -0.39 -12.58
C PHE A 76 2.22 -0.65 -13.15
N VAL A 77 2.95 -1.56 -12.52
CA VAL A 77 4.30 -1.96 -12.91
C VAL A 77 4.34 -3.46 -13.11
N GLU A 78 4.96 -3.92 -14.19
CA GLU A 78 5.26 -5.33 -14.36
C GLU A 78 6.54 -5.68 -13.60
N VAL A 79 6.48 -6.72 -12.77
CA VAL A 79 7.64 -7.31 -12.08
C VAL A 79 8.08 -8.61 -12.72
N SER A 80 9.34 -9.01 -12.52
CA SER A 80 9.87 -10.28 -13.04
C SER A 80 9.17 -11.51 -12.45
N SER A 81 8.80 -11.47 -11.16
CA SER A 81 8.11 -12.56 -10.45
C SER A 81 7.27 -12.04 -9.29
N LEU A 82 6.00 -12.46 -9.22
CA LEU A 82 5.15 -12.21 -8.05
C LEU A 82 5.60 -13.00 -6.83
N GLU A 83 6.14 -14.20 -7.03
CA GLU A 83 6.61 -15.07 -5.97
C GLU A 83 7.82 -14.45 -5.25
N GLU A 84 8.77 -13.91 -6.01
CA GLU A 84 9.89 -13.14 -5.47
C GLU A 84 9.39 -11.87 -4.78
N LEU A 85 8.43 -11.16 -5.38
CA LEU A 85 7.86 -9.95 -4.79
C LEU A 85 7.17 -10.25 -3.45
N ALA A 86 6.43 -11.35 -3.36
CA ALA A 86 5.79 -11.78 -2.13
C ALA A 86 6.79 -12.21 -1.05
N ALA A 87 7.99 -12.63 -1.45
CA ALA A 87 9.10 -12.92 -0.56
C ALA A 87 9.82 -11.66 -0.05
N GLU A 88 9.51 -10.46 -0.55
CA GLU A 88 10.06 -9.20 -0.06
C GLU A 88 9.35 -8.72 1.22
N ALA A 89 10.08 -8.03 2.10
CA ALA A 89 9.55 -7.57 3.38
C ALA A 89 8.63 -6.33 3.24
N PHE A 90 8.87 -5.56 2.17
CA PHE A 90 8.21 -4.31 1.87
C PHE A 90 7.95 -4.25 0.36
N LEU A 91 6.70 -4.02 -0.01
CA LEU A 91 6.26 -4.06 -1.41
C LEU A 91 6.89 -2.92 -2.22
N ASP A 92 6.97 -1.72 -1.65
CA ASP A 92 7.59 -0.56 -2.28
C ASP A 92 9.06 -0.79 -2.69
N ARG A 93 9.84 -1.51 -1.89
CA ARG A 93 11.24 -1.86 -2.18
C ARG A 93 11.32 -3.05 -3.12
N GLY A 94 10.45 -4.05 -2.92
CA GLY A 94 10.39 -5.22 -3.78
C GLY A 94 10.06 -4.88 -5.23
N ILE A 95 9.07 -4.01 -5.46
CA ILE A 95 8.72 -3.54 -6.81
C ILE A 95 9.92 -2.84 -7.45
N ARG A 96 10.63 -1.95 -6.74
CA ARG A 96 11.82 -1.27 -7.29
C ARG A 96 12.92 -2.24 -7.72
N LYS A 97 13.12 -3.33 -6.97
CA LYS A 97 14.11 -4.37 -7.27
C LYS A 97 13.71 -5.23 -8.47
N LEU A 98 12.42 -5.57 -8.58
CA LEU A 98 11.91 -6.57 -9.53
C LEU A 98 11.22 -5.96 -10.76
N ALA A 99 11.00 -4.66 -10.79
CA ALA A 99 10.35 -3.97 -11.89
C ALA A 99 11.13 -4.16 -13.21
N THR A 100 10.37 -4.53 -14.23
CA THR A 100 10.79 -4.51 -15.63
C THR A 100 10.69 -3.08 -16.18
N ASP A 101 10.92 -2.93 -17.48
CA ASP A 101 10.69 -1.69 -18.22
C ASP A 101 9.22 -1.49 -18.66
N ARG A 102 8.30 -2.38 -18.28
CA ARG A 102 6.89 -2.33 -18.67
C ARG A 102 5.99 -1.84 -17.53
N GLY A 103 5.15 -0.87 -17.85
CA GLY A 103 4.12 -0.34 -16.95
C GLY A 103 2.80 -0.06 -17.66
N TYR A 104 1.78 0.29 -16.89
CA TYR A 104 0.45 0.61 -17.41
C TYR A 104 -0.18 1.74 -16.61
N ALA A 105 -0.80 2.68 -17.31
CA ALA A 105 -1.61 3.75 -16.75
C ALA A 105 -3.09 3.40 -16.91
N LEU A 106 -3.81 3.33 -15.79
CA LEU A 106 -5.25 3.11 -15.77
C LEU A 106 -5.95 4.37 -15.24
N PRO A 107 -6.88 4.99 -15.99
CA PRO A 107 -7.67 6.10 -15.46
C PRO A 107 -8.37 5.72 -14.15
N LEU A 108 -8.38 6.64 -13.17
CA LEU A 108 -8.90 6.36 -11.83
C LEU A 108 -10.39 6.00 -11.82
N ASP A 109 -11.18 6.66 -12.67
CA ASP A 109 -12.61 6.39 -12.85
C ASP A 109 -12.84 4.97 -13.40
N VAL A 110 -12.08 4.56 -14.41
CA VAL A 110 -12.12 3.20 -14.96
C VAL A 110 -11.72 2.17 -13.89
N GLY A 111 -10.66 2.45 -13.13
CA GLY A 111 -10.24 1.59 -12.03
C GLY A 111 -11.31 1.47 -10.95
N LEU A 112 -11.95 2.57 -10.57
CA LEU A 112 -13.01 2.62 -9.57
C LEU A 112 -14.26 1.84 -10.01
N GLU A 113 -14.69 2.00 -11.26
CA GLU A 113 -15.81 1.22 -11.80
C GLU A 113 -15.50 -0.28 -11.79
N TYR A 114 -14.30 -0.67 -12.23
CA TYR A 114 -13.88 -2.06 -12.17
C TYR A 114 -13.85 -2.59 -10.73
N ALA A 115 -13.27 -1.83 -9.80
CA ALA A 115 -13.17 -2.19 -8.40
C ALA A 115 -14.55 -2.43 -7.77
N LYS A 116 -15.54 -1.56 -8.05
CA LYS A 116 -16.92 -1.72 -7.56
C LYS A 116 -17.58 -3.01 -8.04
N GLY A 117 -17.23 -3.47 -9.25
CA GLY A 117 -17.72 -4.73 -9.83
C GLY A 117 -16.95 -5.98 -9.41
N ALA A 118 -15.86 -5.85 -8.66
CA ALA A 118 -14.95 -6.97 -8.38
C ALA A 118 -15.61 -7.99 -7.44
N THR A 119 -15.61 -9.27 -7.85
CA THR A 119 -16.22 -10.37 -7.10
C THR A 119 -15.53 -10.64 -5.76
N VAL A 120 -14.26 -10.26 -5.62
CA VAL A 120 -13.46 -10.37 -4.39
C VAL A 120 -14.16 -9.73 -3.19
N LEU A 121 -14.88 -8.62 -3.40
CA LEU A 121 -15.56 -7.87 -2.36
C LEU A 121 -16.59 -8.69 -1.58
N ARG A 122 -17.24 -9.66 -2.22
CA ARG A 122 -18.37 -10.41 -1.63
C ARG A 122 -17.94 -11.44 -0.59
N GLN A 123 -16.67 -11.84 -0.61
CA GLN A 123 -16.15 -12.94 0.20
C GLN A 123 -14.89 -12.56 0.98
N ALA A 124 -14.35 -11.36 0.75
CA ALA A 124 -13.15 -10.88 1.37
C ALA A 124 -13.40 -10.45 2.83
N ARG A 125 -12.49 -10.87 3.70
CA ARG A 125 -12.21 -10.24 4.98
C ARG A 125 -11.02 -9.32 4.80
N PHE A 126 -11.20 -8.04 5.13
CA PHE A 126 -10.14 -7.04 5.10
C PHE A 126 -9.55 -6.88 6.50
N VAL A 127 -8.24 -6.98 6.62
CA VAL A 127 -7.51 -6.82 7.88
C VAL A 127 -6.53 -5.67 7.75
N PHE A 128 -6.65 -4.66 8.59
CA PHE A 128 -5.78 -3.49 8.60
C PHE A 128 -4.86 -3.52 9.83
N VAL A 129 -3.55 -3.62 9.61
CA VAL A 129 -2.54 -3.73 10.67
C VAL A 129 -1.86 -2.39 10.91
N TRP A 130 -2.41 -1.60 11.82
CA TRP A 130 -1.92 -0.29 12.18
C TRP A 130 -0.70 -0.37 13.10
N ASN A 131 0.29 0.50 12.88
CA ASN A 131 1.51 0.54 13.66
C ASN A 131 2.17 1.93 13.62
N THR A 132 3.05 2.22 14.58
CA THR A 132 3.86 3.46 14.65
C THR A 132 5.28 3.27 14.09
N GLY A 133 5.50 2.20 13.32
CA GLY A 133 6.83 1.76 12.89
C GLY A 133 7.58 1.01 13.99
N ARG A 134 8.43 0.06 13.58
CA ARG A 134 9.30 -0.75 14.48
C ARG A 134 8.57 -1.55 15.57
N CYS A 135 7.26 -1.76 15.45
CA CYS A 135 6.46 -2.59 16.37
C CYS A 135 6.43 -4.07 15.99
N GLY A 136 7.25 -4.53 15.03
CA GLY A 136 7.20 -5.90 14.52
C GLY A 136 6.09 -6.14 13.49
N SER A 137 5.59 -5.10 12.83
CA SER A 137 4.54 -5.22 11.81
C SER A 137 4.95 -6.09 10.62
N THR A 138 6.22 -6.01 10.19
CA THR A 138 6.77 -6.94 9.19
C THR A 138 6.68 -8.40 9.63
N LEU A 139 6.92 -8.70 10.91
CA LEU A 139 6.77 -10.07 11.44
C LEU A 139 5.30 -10.53 11.37
N VAL A 140 4.35 -9.67 11.74
CA VAL A 140 2.92 -9.97 11.63
C VAL A 140 2.51 -10.20 10.17
N HIS A 141 2.98 -9.37 9.23
CA HIS A 141 2.77 -9.56 7.80
C HIS A 141 3.26 -10.95 7.35
N ARG A 142 4.46 -11.37 7.75
CA ARG A 142 4.99 -12.71 7.42
C ARG A 142 4.18 -13.83 8.05
N ALA A 143 3.79 -13.69 9.30
CA ALA A 143 2.98 -14.70 10.00
C ALA A 143 1.60 -14.87 9.33
N LEU A 144 0.92 -13.76 8.98
CA LEU A 144 -0.36 -13.80 8.29
C LEU A 144 -0.23 -14.37 6.87
N SER A 145 0.82 -13.99 6.13
CA SER A 145 1.09 -14.58 4.81
C SER A 145 1.38 -16.08 4.90
N ALA A 146 2.14 -16.54 5.90
CA ALA A 146 2.38 -17.96 6.15
C ALA A 146 1.11 -18.72 6.54
N ALA A 147 0.16 -18.05 7.21
CA ALA A 147 -1.16 -18.59 7.51
C ALA A 147 -2.14 -18.59 6.32
N GLY A 148 -1.69 -18.20 5.12
CA GLY A 148 -2.46 -18.23 3.88
C GLY A 148 -3.14 -16.92 3.51
N ALA A 149 -3.00 -15.85 4.29
CA ALA A 149 -3.55 -14.55 3.92
C ALA A 149 -2.79 -13.92 2.72
N CYS A 150 -3.46 -13.05 1.97
CA CYS A 150 -2.83 -12.17 0.99
C CYS A 150 -2.47 -10.88 1.70
N SER A 151 -1.23 -10.77 2.18
CA SER A 151 -0.79 -9.62 2.97
C SER A 151 0.09 -8.68 2.15
N LEU A 152 -0.26 -7.40 2.15
CA LEU A 152 0.45 -6.30 1.50
C LEU A 152 1.16 -5.50 2.59
N SER A 153 2.49 -5.46 2.54
CA SER A 153 3.32 -4.71 3.50
C SER A 153 3.90 -3.48 2.82
N GLU A 154 3.58 -2.29 3.33
CA GLU A 154 4.05 -0.99 2.83
C GLU A 154 3.88 -0.82 1.31
N PRO A 155 2.65 -0.94 0.75
CA PRO A 155 2.43 -0.63 -0.66
C PRO A 155 2.67 0.85 -0.93
N HIS A 156 3.40 1.16 -2.01
CA HIS A 156 3.84 2.53 -2.27
C HIS A 156 2.68 3.51 -2.50
N TRP A 157 1.60 3.08 -3.16
CA TRP A 157 0.39 3.90 -3.34
C TRP A 157 -0.23 4.35 -2.01
N PHE A 158 -0.06 3.56 -0.93
CA PHE A 158 -0.55 3.93 0.39
C PHE A 158 0.26 5.09 0.98
N ASP A 159 1.57 5.13 0.71
CA ASP A 159 2.45 6.16 1.25
C ASP A 159 2.04 7.58 0.81
N GLN A 160 1.32 7.69 -0.31
CA GLN A 160 0.83 8.95 -0.87
C GLN A 160 -0.37 9.55 -0.12
N PHE A 161 -1.00 8.77 0.78
CA PHE A 161 -2.10 9.25 1.63
C PHE A 161 -1.61 9.97 2.89
N TYR A 162 -0.36 9.75 3.31
CA TYR A 162 0.22 10.43 4.48
C TYR A 162 1.35 11.40 4.13
N ALA A 163 1.92 11.31 2.91
CA ALA A 163 3.03 12.15 2.50
C ALA A 163 2.67 13.64 2.72
N PRO A 164 3.51 14.41 3.43
CA PRO A 164 3.35 15.85 3.52
C PRO A 164 3.65 16.41 2.13
N TRP A 165 2.61 16.66 1.36
CA TRP A 165 2.72 17.59 0.24
C TRP A 165 2.78 18.99 0.87
N ASP A 166 3.95 19.31 1.45
CA ASP A 166 4.31 20.56 2.14
C ASP A 166 4.14 21.83 1.27
N ALA A 167 3.39 21.76 0.17
CA ALA A 167 3.04 22.92 -0.64
C ALA A 167 1.81 23.66 -0.10
N GLU A 168 0.82 22.98 0.51
CA GLU A 168 -0.41 23.65 0.97
C GLU A 168 -0.97 23.09 2.29
N PRO A 169 -0.95 23.88 3.38
CA PRO A 169 -1.69 23.58 4.59
C PRO A 169 -3.17 23.30 4.26
N GLY A 170 -3.64 22.09 4.55
CA GLY A 170 -5.04 21.71 4.35
C GLY A 170 -5.33 20.94 3.06
N TRP A 171 -4.33 20.60 2.25
CA TRP A 171 -4.54 19.70 1.13
C TRP A 171 -5.08 18.34 1.60
N LYS A 172 -6.22 17.95 1.05
CA LYS A 172 -6.84 16.64 1.24
C LYS A 172 -7.16 16.11 -0.14
N TRP A 173 -6.93 14.81 -0.36
CA TRP A 173 -7.53 14.14 -1.50
C TRP A 173 -9.05 14.29 -1.40
N PRO A 174 -9.72 14.99 -2.35
CA PRO A 174 -11.18 15.13 -2.30
C PRO A 174 -11.86 13.75 -2.33
N ASP A 175 -11.21 12.78 -2.99
CA ASP A 175 -11.72 11.42 -3.24
C ASP A 175 -10.88 10.34 -2.51
N ALA A 176 -10.29 10.66 -1.35
CA ALA A 176 -9.36 9.77 -0.65
C ALA A 176 -9.89 8.33 -0.45
N SER A 177 -11.17 8.20 -0.07
CA SER A 177 -11.80 6.91 0.15
C SER A 177 -11.92 6.11 -1.15
N ASP A 178 -12.29 6.76 -2.26
CA ASP A 178 -12.49 6.10 -3.55
C ASP A 178 -11.16 5.63 -4.14
N ILE A 179 -10.11 6.43 -3.99
CA ILE A 179 -8.76 6.06 -4.44
C ILE A 179 -8.22 4.92 -3.57
N PHE A 180 -8.40 5.00 -2.26
CA PHE A 180 -8.00 3.93 -1.35
C PHE A 180 -8.73 2.62 -1.67
N PHE A 181 -10.05 2.69 -1.82
CA PHE A 181 -10.89 1.57 -2.22
C PHE A 181 -10.39 0.95 -3.52
N THR A 182 -10.20 1.79 -4.55
CA THR A 182 -9.74 1.34 -5.87
C THR A 182 -8.39 0.65 -5.77
N CYS A 183 -7.39 1.27 -5.14
CA CYS A 183 -6.05 0.70 -5.02
C CYS A 183 -6.09 -0.66 -4.30
N LEU A 184 -6.73 -0.73 -3.13
CA LEU A 184 -6.77 -1.96 -2.35
C LEU A 184 -7.51 -3.07 -3.06
N VAL A 185 -8.66 -2.79 -3.69
CA VAL A 185 -9.44 -3.81 -4.39
C VAL A 185 -8.71 -4.34 -5.61
N LEU A 186 -8.09 -3.46 -6.41
CA LEU A 186 -7.31 -3.90 -7.57
C LEU A 186 -6.08 -4.73 -7.14
N ASP A 187 -5.42 -4.37 -6.04
CA ASP A 187 -4.39 -5.22 -5.44
C ASP A 187 -4.94 -6.58 -5.00
N CYS A 188 -6.11 -6.62 -4.34
CA CYS A 188 -6.74 -7.87 -3.93
C CYS A 188 -7.05 -8.78 -5.13
N VAL A 189 -7.59 -8.22 -6.23
CA VAL A 189 -7.82 -8.96 -7.48
C VAL A 189 -6.52 -9.54 -8.02
N LYS A 190 -5.43 -8.76 -8.01
CA LYS A 190 -4.11 -9.25 -8.44
C LYS A 190 -3.57 -10.36 -7.56
N GLN A 191 -3.70 -10.21 -6.25
CA GLN A 191 -3.26 -11.22 -5.28
C GLN A 191 -4.07 -12.53 -5.41
N GLN A 192 -5.36 -12.46 -5.74
CA GLN A 192 -6.18 -13.65 -6.00
C GLN A 192 -5.69 -14.46 -7.20
N GLY A 193 -5.12 -13.81 -8.21
CA GLY A 193 -4.51 -14.50 -9.35
C GLY A 193 -3.28 -15.33 -8.97
N TRP A 194 -2.66 -15.05 -7.82
CA TRP A 194 -1.50 -15.79 -7.30
C TRP A 194 -1.87 -16.77 -6.18
N ARG A 195 -2.77 -16.36 -5.27
CA ARG A 195 -3.18 -17.15 -4.12
C ARG A 195 -4.69 -17.03 -3.90
N ASP A 196 -5.36 -18.18 -3.88
CA ASP A 196 -6.77 -18.26 -3.49
C ASP A 196 -6.91 -18.02 -1.98
N SER A 197 -7.08 -16.76 -1.61
CA SER A 197 -7.32 -16.31 -0.25
C SER A 197 -8.58 -15.45 -0.19
N LYS A 198 -9.26 -15.56 0.95
CA LYS A 198 -10.37 -14.69 1.33
C LYS A 198 -9.97 -13.67 2.39
N VAL A 199 -8.73 -13.72 2.88
CA VAL A 199 -8.22 -12.78 3.89
C VAL A 199 -7.17 -11.90 3.24
N PHE A 200 -7.48 -10.61 3.14
CA PHE A 200 -6.61 -9.59 2.57
C PHE A 200 -6.14 -8.67 3.69
N VAL A 201 -4.83 -8.58 3.86
CA VAL A 201 -4.22 -7.84 4.96
C VAL A 201 -3.47 -6.66 4.38
N LEU A 202 -3.78 -5.45 4.83
CA LEU A 202 -2.96 -4.27 4.57
C LEU A 202 -2.17 -3.93 5.83
N ASN A 203 -0.84 -3.98 5.72
CA ASN A 203 0.10 -3.54 6.74
C ASN A 203 0.82 -2.29 6.24
N PRO A 204 0.25 -1.10 6.46
CA PRO A 204 0.86 0.13 5.98
C PRO A 204 2.07 0.54 6.84
N LYS A 205 2.84 1.48 6.32
CA LYS A 205 4.04 2.02 6.97
C LYS A 205 3.73 2.76 8.25
N GLY A 206 4.72 2.89 9.14
CA GLY A 206 4.58 3.69 10.36
C GLY A 206 4.21 5.13 10.02
N VAL A 207 3.16 5.66 10.68
CA VAL A 207 2.41 6.93 10.45
C VAL A 207 1.09 6.82 9.67
N ALA A 208 0.74 5.62 9.22
CA ALA A 208 -0.48 5.35 8.46
C ALA A 208 -1.82 5.60 9.18
N ALA A 209 -1.83 5.79 10.51
CA ALA A 209 -3.05 6.04 11.27
C ALA A 209 -3.82 7.28 10.77
N VAL A 210 -3.15 8.23 10.11
CA VAL A 210 -3.80 9.39 9.48
C VAL A 210 -4.77 9.01 8.36
N ALA A 211 -4.58 7.86 7.70
CA ALA A 211 -5.45 7.36 6.66
C ALA A 211 -6.67 6.60 7.20
N PHE A 212 -6.74 6.34 8.52
CA PHE A 212 -7.83 5.57 9.15
C PHE A 212 -9.23 6.08 8.75
N PRO A 213 -9.53 7.40 8.77
CA PRO A 213 -10.85 7.89 8.34
C PRO A 213 -11.15 7.71 6.84
N ALA A 214 -10.13 7.58 5.99
CA ALA A 214 -10.34 7.24 4.58
C ALA A 214 -10.65 5.73 4.42
N VAL A 215 -9.97 4.88 5.20
CA VAL A 215 -10.21 3.43 5.23
C VAL A 215 -11.60 3.10 5.74
N GLU A 216 -12.04 3.69 6.86
CA GLU A 216 -13.40 3.49 7.40
C GLU A 216 -14.49 3.91 6.41
N ARG A 217 -14.25 4.98 5.64
CA ARG A 217 -15.19 5.42 4.58
C ARG A 217 -15.17 4.50 3.36
N ALA A 218 -14.01 3.97 3.01
CA ALA A 218 -13.84 3.06 1.87
C ALA A 218 -14.39 1.65 2.17
N PHE A 219 -14.24 1.19 3.41
CA PHE A 219 -14.62 -0.15 3.87
C PHE A 219 -15.38 -0.05 5.19
N PRO A 220 -16.61 0.52 5.19
CA PRO A 220 -17.39 0.63 6.41
C PRO A 220 -17.81 -0.75 6.93
N ALA A 221 -17.69 -0.95 8.24
CA ALA A 221 -17.87 -2.25 8.90
C ALA A 221 -19.31 -2.81 8.82
N ASP A 222 -20.30 -1.99 8.46
CA ASP A 222 -21.67 -2.43 8.21
C ASP A 222 -21.88 -3.00 6.79
N ALA A 223 -20.95 -2.75 5.87
CA ALA A 223 -20.98 -3.26 4.50
C ALA A 223 -19.90 -4.31 4.20
N PHE A 224 -18.82 -4.37 4.98
CA PHE A 224 -17.66 -5.25 4.74
C PHE A 224 -17.24 -6.00 6.00
N ASP A 225 -16.71 -7.24 5.86
CA ASP A 225 -16.04 -7.95 6.96
C ASP A 225 -14.65 -7.34 7.17
N VAL A 226 -14.54 -6.43 8.14
CA VAL A 226 -13.32 -5.67 8.41
C VAL A 226 -12.81 -5.94 9.83
N LEU A 227 -11.50 -6.12 9.96
CA LEU A 227 -10.79 -6.21 11.23
C LEU A 227 -9.64 -5.20 11.27
N HIS A 228 -9.63 -4.35 12.29
CA HIS A 228 -8.49 -3.48 12.57
C HIS A 228 -7.65 -4.06 13.71
N ILE A 229 -6.34 -4.14 13.50
CA ILE A 229 -5.36 -4.58 14.49
C ILE A 229 -4.40 -3.42 14.73
N GLN A 230 -4.38 -2.86 15.95
CA GLN A 230 -3.39 -1.87 16.34
C GLN A 230 -2.24 -2.55 17.08
N MET A 231 -1.03 -2.41 16.54
CA MET A 231 0.19 -2.92 17.15
C MET A 231 0.80 -1.87 18.08
N TYR A 232 1.22 -2.34 19.26
CA TYR A 232 1.90 -1.54 20.27
C TYR A 232 3.25 -2.19 20.61
N ARG A 233 4.24 -1.35 20.90
CA ARG A 233 5.55 -1.73 21.45
C ARG A 233 5.97 -0.65 22.44
N ASN A 234 6.81 -1.00 23.41
CA ASN A 234 7.42 -0.03 24.32
C ASN A 234 8.08 1.10 23.51
N ALA A 235 7.76 2.36 23.83
CA ALA A 235 8.23 3.52 23.10
C ALA A 235 9.77 3.63 23.11
N VAL A 236 10.41 3.24 24.21
CA VAL A 236 11.87 3.20 24.34
C VAL A 236 12.45 2.25 23.30
N ASP A 237 11.96 1.01 23.25
CA ASP A 237 12.43 0.01 22.29
C ASP A 237 12.21 0.44 20.83
N VAL A 238 11.12 1.15 20.55
CA VAL A 238 10.82 1.70 19.22
C VAL A 238 11.88 2.75 18.85
N LEU A 239 12.18 3.68 19.75
CA LEU A 239 13.18 4.72 19.55
C LEU A 239 14.58 4.13 19.38
N GLU A 240 14.97 3.18 20.23
CA GLU A 240 16.24 2.46 20.12
C GLU A 240 16.33 1.70 18.79
N SER A 241 15.23 1.06 18.36
CA SER A 241 15.19 0.36 17.08
C SER A 241 15.34 1.31 15.88
N PHE A 242 14.69 2.48 15.90
CA PHE A 242 14.91 3.50 14.87
C PHE A 242 16.33 4.04 14.89
N GLY A 243 16.86 4.32 16.08
CA GLY A 243 18.23 4.80 16.28
C GLY A 243 19.27 3.83 15.71
N SER A 244 19.11 2.52 15.94
CA SER A 244 20.02 1.50 15.41
C SER A 244 20.13 1.50 13.88
N ILE A 245 19.05 1.87 13.16
CA ILE A 245 19.08 1.98 11.69
C ILE A 245 19.78 3.26 11.25
N LYS A 246 19.56 4.37 11.97
CA LYS A 246 20.06 5.69 11.58
C LYS A 246 21.52 5.92 11.97
N PHE A 247 21.96 5.34 13.09
CA PHE A 247 23.28 5.59 13.67
C PHE A 247 24.26 4.43 13.49
N GLY A 248 23.82 3.28 12.96
CA GLY A 248 24.68 2.13 12.65
C GLY A 248 25.60 1.72 13.83
N ASP A 249 26.77 1.17 13.52
CA ASP A 249 27.80 0.79 14.50
C ASP A 249 28.67 1.96 14.97
N THR A 250 28.54 3.15 14.37
CA THR A 250 29.52 4.22 14.58
C THR A 250 29.34 4.94 15.90
N GLN A 251 28.11 5.01 16.45
CA GLN A 251 27.83 5.32 17.86
C GLN A 251 26.44 4.75 18.22
N PRO A 252 26.31 3.75 19.12
CA PRO A 252 24.99 3.34 19.57
C PRO A 252 24.30 4.55 20.22
N PRO A 253 23.00 4.78 19.96
CA PRO A 253 22.26 5.81 20.70
C PRO A 253 22.44 5.54 22.21
N PRO A 254 22.61 6.58 23.05
CA PRO A 254 22.76 6.39 24.49
C PRO A 254 21.60 5.54 24.99
N ARG A 255 21.91 4.47 25.74
CA ARG A 255 20.87 3.57 26.24
C ARG A 255 19.99 4.35 27.20
N THR A 256 18.73 3.97 27.33
CA THR A 256 17.85 4.59 28.34
C THR A 256 18.41 4.50 29.76
N GLU A 257 19.20 3.46 30.04
CA GLU A 257 19.96 3.28 31.28
C GLU A 257 20.97 4.43 31.52
N ASP A 258 21.62 4.93 30.46
CA ASP A 258 22.55 6.06 30.51
C ASP A 258 21.84 7.41 30.75
N LEU A 259 20.58 7.52 30.31
CA LEU A 259 19.74 8.72 30.49
C LEU A 259 19.13 8.80 31.90
N ARG A 260 18.85 7.66 32.55
CA ARG A 260 18.37 7.63 33.94
C ARG A 260 19.43 8.09 34.93
N ALA A 261 20.72 7.87 34.62
CA ALA A 261 21.83 8.32 35.45
C ALA A 261 22.09 9.84 35.37
N SER A 262 21.62 10.52 34.32
CA SER A 262 21.91 11.94 34.08
C SER A 262 20.78 12.91 34.46
N HIS A 263 19.53 12.45 34.65
CA HIS A 263 18.38 13.36 34.82
C HIS A 263 17.32 12.94 35.85
N VAL A 264 17.71 12.49 37.05
CA VAL A 264 16.77 12.47 38.21
C VAL A 264 17.38 13.14 39.44
N PRO A 265 17.21 14.47 39.57
CA PRO A 265 16.99 15.06 40.90
C PRO A 265 15.78 16.01 40.99
N ALA A 266 14.72 15.88 40.18
CA ALA A 266 13.64 16.90 40.18
C ALA A 266 12.17 16.42 40.19
N LEU A 267 11.88 15.12 40.31
CA LEU A 267 10.48 14.63 40.35
C LEU A 267 10.07 13.96 41.67
N GLN A 268 10.84 14.14 42.75
CA GLN A 268 10.50 13.62 44.08
C GLN A 268 9.86 14.66 45.02
N GLU A 269 9.57 15.88 44.57
CA GLU A 269 8.86 16.88 45.38
C GLU A 269 7.66 17.48 44.65
N ARG A 270 6.59 16.69 44.46
CA ARG A 270 5.20 17.18 44.39
C ARG A 270 4.23 16.10 44.85
#